data_AF-A0A3S4WJ57-F1
#
_entry.id   AF-A0A3S4WJ57-F1
#
_cell.length_a   1.000
_cell.length_b   1.000
_cell.length_c   1.000
_cell.angle_alpha   90.00
_cell.angle_beta   90.00
_cell.angle_gamma   90.00
#
_symmetry.space_group_name_H-M   'P 1'
#
loop_
_entity.id
_entity.type
_entity.pdbx_description
1 polymer ?
#
loop_
_entity_poly.entity_id
_entity_poly.type
_entity_poly.pdbx_seq_one_letter_code
_entity_poly.pdbx_strand_id
1 'polypeptide(L)'
;MMALISVVALALISLIPWLSTTQSSESSGGWIYESAEVGDLGGQSEAEAAEVSTPSTRSSRSREWAVTAGARRDGYKQMDLVPTAHGPLAILAEPQAEEPDSSRDTDRTIHTILASLDSKTGTVRWFRTVSPLVDTRYAYDSESWVYSTWHKPDATSVSADGEYVALRLEMQPSQTDPPDSPRWNADHPQKHTILILSTKTGEVVRTVEVSGVLLGQALTNNDLLVQTSSTFRPEAGEITTYPLSSPKASGSSWRSTNWLVGATARGALLSTTPPGISCGPNKCILTTVTLNDPSTGTVQQTYDRVTRFLPAGGLVRLADGQALPAARDDAAWNAARQELIDLHSGTTINVSNPQIDTAVTPTGQAWLFYETEDQREKKQPPTSWLPMNDTSTTPRTEDLEVVTLTREEGFKDSTVHIERTTLTMGSGG
;
A
#
# COMPACT_ATOMS: atom_id res chain seq x y z
N MET A 1 -6.73 -85.59 -24.97
CA MET A 1 -5.45 -84.84 -24.95
C MET A 1 -5.68 -83.62 -24.08
N MET A 2 -4.91 -83.53 -22.99
CA MET A 2 -4.76 -82.43 -22.01
C MET A 2 -5.90 -82.11 -21.01
N ALA A 3 -5.50 -82.25 -19.73
CA ALA A 3 -6.08 -81.91 -18.44
C ALA A 3 -6.04 -80.38 -18.20
N LEU A 4 -7.09 -79.77 -17.59
CA LEU A 4 -7.30 -79.48 -16.16
C LEU A 4 -6.54 -78.23 -15.63
N ILE A 5 -7.27 -77.46 -14.80
CA ILE A 5 -6.84 -76.54 -13.72
C ILE A 5 -6.90 -75.03 -14.01
N SER A 6 -7.76 -74.39 -13.20
CA SER A 6 -7.90 -72.96 -12.92
C SER A 6 -6.62 -72.30 -12.40
N VAL A 7 -6.35 -71.05 -12.79
CA VAL A 7 -5.49 -70.14 -12.02
C VAL A 7 -6.19 -68.80 -11.85
N VAL A 8 -6.44 -68.49 -10.57
CA VAL A 8 -6.81 -67.20 -10.00
C VAL A 8 -5.63 -66.25 -10.18
N ALA A 9 -5.85 -65.07 -10.77
CA ALA A 9 -4.89 -63.97 -10.72
C ALA A 9 -5.42 -62.88 -9.78
N LEU A 10 -4.78 -62.79 -8.61
CA LEU A 10 -4.89 -61.67 -7.67
C LEU A 10 -4.52 -60.36 -8.39
N ALA A 11 -5.41 -59.37 -8.37
CA ALA A 11 -5.00 -57.97 -8.54
C ALA A 11 -5.07 -57.31 -7.15
N LEU A 12 -3.88 -57.14 -6.55
CA LEU A 12 -3.67 -56.46 -5.28
C LEU A 12 -4.09 -54.99 -5.39
N ILE A 13 -5.01 -54.60 -4.51
CA ILE A 13 -5.33 -53.21 -4.19
C ILE A 13 -4.18 -52.67 -3.34
N SER A 14 -3.37 -51.76 -3.88
CA SER A 14 -2.45 -50.95 -3.10
C SER A 14 -2.97 -49.51 -2.99
N LEU A 15 -3.61 -49.23 -1.85
CA LEU A 15 -3.76 -47.89 -1.30
C LEU A 15 -2.36 -47.31 -1.04
N ILE A 16 -2.01 -46.22 -1.72
CA ILE A 16 -0.85 -45.39 -1.35
C ILE A 16 -1.37 -44.07 -0.79
N PRO A 17 -1.14 -43.75 0.49
CA PRO A 17 -1.38 -42.42 1.02
C PRO A 17 -0.37 -41.46 0.41
N TRP A 18 -0.86 -40.33 -0.10
CA TRP A 18 0.00 -39.22 -0.53
C TRP A 18 0.71 -38.65 0.69
N LEU A 19 1.94 -39.12 0.92
CA LEU A 19 2.91 -38.40 1.74
C LEU A 19 3.54 -37.31 0.88
N SER A 20 3.32 -36.06 1.30
CA SER A 20 4.12 -34.90 0.91
C SER A 20 5.59 -35.22 1.16
N THR A 21 6.31 -35.56 0.09
CA THR A 21 7.74 -35.77 0.17
C THR A 21 8.39 -34.41 -0.05
N THR A 22 8.78 -33.75 1.03
CA THR A 22 9.73 -32.65 1.00
C THR A 22 11.02 -33.19 0.39
N GLN A 23 11.28 -32.83 -0.87
CA GLN A 23 12.54 -33.15 -1.53
C GLN A 23 13.59 -32.19 -0.99
N SER A 24 14.42 -32.66 -0.07
CA SER A 24 15.64 -31.96 0.35
C SER A 24 16.59 -31.91 -0.84
N SER A 25 16.79 -30.72 -1.43
CA SER A 25 17.92 -30.48 -2.33
C SER A 25 19.11 -29.99 -1.51
N GLU A 26 20.23 -30.69 -1.69
CA GLU A 26 21.53 -30.36 -1.12
C GLU A 26 21.99 -28.94 -1.51
N SER A 27 22.77 -28.36 -0.61
CA SER A 27 23.29 -27.01 -0.59
C SER A 27 24.07 -26.60 -1.84
N SER A 28 23.53 -25.64 -2.58
CA SER A 28 24.29 -24.59 -3.28
C SER A 28 23.36 -23.37 -3.40
N GLY A 29 23.66 -22.33 -2.61
CA GLY A 29 22.80 -21.14 -2.46
C GLY A 29 22.36 -20.55 -3.78
N GLY A 30 21.05 -20.34 -3.93
CA GLY A 30 20.47 -19.91 -5.18
C GLY A 30 19.03 -19.41 -5.02
N TRP A 31 18.76 -18.22 -5.57
CA TRP A 31 17.45 -17.59 -5.58
C TRP A 31 16.43 -18.36 -6.45
N ILE A 32 15.33 -18.79 -5.83
CA ILE A 32 14.15 -19.38 -6.47
C ILE A 32 13.02 -18.34 -6.36
N TYR A 33 12.13 -18.23 -7.34
CA TYR A 33 10.87 -17.50 -7.15
C TYR A 33 10.07 -18.20 -6.04
N GLU A 34 10.11 -17.65 -4.83
CA GLU A 34 9.27 -18.12 -3.74
C GLU A 34 7.82 -17.77 -4.07
N SER A 35 6.93 -18.76 -3.95
CA SER A 35 5.50 -18.48 -3.94
C SER A 35 5.20 -17.65 -2.70
N ALA A 36 4.22 -16.75 -2.80
CA ALA A 36 3.82 -15.98 -1.63
C ALA A 36 3.40 -16.92 -0.50
N GLU A 37 4.05 -16.78 0.66
CA GLU A 37 3.67 -17.48 1.87
C GLU A 37 2.93 -16.51 2.78
N VAL A 38 1.83 -17.00 3.36
CA VAL A 38 1.02 -16.25 4.30
C VAL A 38 0.97 -17.08 5.58
N GLY A 39 1.57 -16.56 6.64
CA GLY A 39 1.58 -17.18 7.95
C GLY A 39 0.18 -17.32 8.52
N ASP A 40 0.01 -18.26 9.44
CA ASP A 40 -1.26 -18.53 10.11
C ASP A 40 -1.82 -17.28 10.81
N LEU A 41 -3.14 -17.25 11.00
CA LEU A 41 -3.79 -16.15 11.70
C LEU A 41 -3.44 -16.21 13.19
N GLY A 42 -2.78 -15.18 13.69
CA GLY A 42 -2.46 -15.00 15.10
C GLY A 42 -3.23 -13.86 15.75
N GLY A 43 -3.01 -13.69 17.05
CA GLY A 43 -3.47 -12.56 17.84
C GLY A 43 -2.31 -11.89 18.57
N GLN A 44 -2.57 -11.39 19.77
CA GLN A 44 -1.58 -10.64 20.56
C GLN A 44 -0.34 -11.48 20.91
N SER A 45 -0.49 -12.77 21.22
CA SER A 45 0.64 -13.61 21.65
C SER A 45 1.64 -13.88 20.52
N GLU A 46 1.14 -14.14 19.30
CA GLU A 46 1.98 -14.29 18.11
C GLU A 46 2.64 -12.96 17.74
N ALA A 47 1.92 -11.85 17.90
CA ALA A 47 2.48 -10.52 17.70
C ALA A 47 3.62 -10.22 18.68
N GLU A 48 3.47 -10.56 19.96
CA GLU A 48 4.53 -10.42 20.98
C GLU A 48 5.75 -11.29 20.66
N ALA A 49 5.54 -12.50 20.14
CA ALA A 49 6.63 -13.37 19.69
C ALA A 49 7.40 -12.76 18.51
N ALA A 50 6.74 -11.94 17.68
CA ALA A 50 7.33 -11.14 16.61
C ALA A 50 7.74 -9.72 17.06
N GLU A 51 7.94 -9.54 18.38
CA GLU A 51 8.39 -8.30 19.02
C GLU A 51 7.41 -7.11 18.93
N VAL A 52 6.13 -7.34 18.60
CA VAL A 52 5.06 -6.33 18.71
C VAL A 52 4.45 -6.40 20.10
N SER A 53 4.72 -5.38 20.92
CA SER A 53 4.35 -5.37 22.34
C SER A 53 2.83 -5.35 22.57
N THR A 54 2.42 -5.71 23.77
CA THR A 54 1.12 -5.30 24.30
C THR A 54 1.04 -3.78 24.44
N PRO A 55 -0.16 -3.19 24.30
CA PRO A 55 -0.33 -1.75 24.43
C PRO A 55 -0.07 -1.30 25.87
N SER A 56 0.59 -0.15 26.00
CA SER A 56 0.82 0.53 27.26
C SER A 56 0.04 1.84 27.31
N THR A 57 -0.64 2.11 28.42
CA THR A 57 -1.32 3.38 28.67
C THR A 57 -0.41 4.24 29.54
N ARG A 58 0.44 5.08 28.94
CA ARG A 58 1.32 5.96 29.72
C ARG A 58 0.51 7.16 30.25
N SER A 59 0.78 7.57 31.49
CA SER A 59 0.06 8.64 32.20
C SER A 59 0.39 10.07 31.71
N SER A 60 0.31 10.34 30.41
CA SER A 60 0.42 11.70 29.86
C SER A 60 -0.88 12.10 29.19
N ARG A 61 -1.32 13.35 29.38
CA ARG A 61 -2.61 13.86 28.89
C ARG A 61 -2.82 13.78 27.37
N SER A 62 -1.77 13.53 26.59
CA SER A 62 -1.81 13.55 25.12
C SER A 62 -1.61 12.18 24.47
N ARG A 63 -1.46 11.10 25.25
CA ARG A 63 -1.22 9.74 24.73
C ARG A 63 -2.16 8.76 25.42
N GLU A 64 -3.06 8.17 24.64
CA GLU A 64 -4.04 7.21 25.12
C GLU A 64 -3.42 5.81 25.27
N TRP A 65 -2.75 5.33 24.21
CA TRP A 65 -2.03 4.07 24.20
C TRP A 65 -0.81 4.12 23.28
N ALA A 66 0.18 3.26 23.54
CA ALA A 66 1.33 3.03 22.68
C ALA A 66 1.68 1.55 22.58
N VAL A 67 1.97 1.10 21.38
CA VAL A 67 2.54 -0.22 21.04
C VAL A 67 3.93 0.01 20.49
N THR A 68 4.89 -0.81 20.90
CA THR A 68 6.24 -0.80 20.34
C THR A 68 6.46 -2.06 19.52
N ALA A 69 7.21 -1.95 18.43
CA ALA A 69 7.65 -3.10 17.65
C ALA A 69 9.17 -3.05 17.44
N GLY A 70 9.81 -4.21 17.43
CA GLY A 70 11.18 -4.35 16.97
C GLY A 70 11.30 -3.85 15.52
N ALA A 71 12.39 -3.14 15.21
CA ALA A 71 12.65 -2.67 13.86
C ALA A 71 13.96 -3.25 13.34
N ARG A 72 13.95 -3.69 12.07
CA ARG A 72 15.16 -4.13 11.39
C ARG A 72 16.23 -3.03 11.39
N ARG A 73 17.50 -3.42 11.61
CA ARG A 73 18.66 -2.50 11.64
C ARG A 73 18.98 -1.90 10.29
N ASP A 74 19.02 -2.73 9.25
CA ASP A 74 19.34 -2.31 7.90
C ASP A 74 18.37 -1.20 7.47
N GLY A 75 18.90 -0.13 6.86
CA GLY A 75 18.22 1.14 6.56
C GLY A 75 16.99 1.09 5.64
N TYR A 76 16.32 -0.06 5.53
CA TYR A 76 15.06 -0.24 4.83
C TYR A 76 13.91 0.23 5.71
N LYS A 77 13.40 1.44 5.43
CA LYS A 77 12.14 1.95 6.02
C LYS A 77 10.91 1.28 5.38
N GLN A 78 10.85 -0.06 5.39
CA GLN A 78 9.68 -0.82 4.95
C GLN A 78 8.66 -0.89 6.10
N MET A 79 8.07 0.26 6.38
CA MET A 79 6.99 0.39 7.36
C MET A 79 5.91 1.30 6.80
N ASP A 80 4.67 0.94 7.07
CA ASP A 80 3.50 1.71 6.69
C ASP A 80 2.42 1.59 7.77
N LEU A 81 1.60 2.62 7.88
CA LEU A 81 0.44 2.65 8.77
C LEU A 81 -0.76 3.05 7.94
N VAL A 82 -1.61 2.07 7.65
CA VAL A 82 -2.80 2.31 6.84
C VAL A 82 -4.06 2.30 7.70
N PRO A 83 -5.04 3.14 7.38
CA PRO A 83 -6.33 3.15 8.07
C PRO A 83 -7.22 2.07 7.50
N THR A 84 -8.08 1.52 8.34
CA THR A 84 -9.10 0.57 7.93
C THR A 84 -10.41 0.88 8.66
N ALA A 85 -11.51 0.26 8.25
CA ALA A 85 -12.78 0.33 8.97
C ALA A 85 -12.69 -0.22 10.41
N HIS A 86 -11.64 -1.01 10.67
CA HIS A 86 -11.47 -1.84 11.86
C HIS A 86 -10.33 -1.35 12.77
N GLY A 87 -9.81 -0.15 12.52
CA GLY A 87 -8.66 0.42 13.20
C GLY A 87 -7.42 0.48 12.31
N PRO A 88 -6.28 0.99 12.82
CA PRO A 88 -5.07 1.07 12.04
C PRO A 88 -4.46 -0.33 11.81
N LEU A 89 -3.90 -0.52 10.63
CA LEU A 89 -3.09 -1.68 10.26
C LEU A 89 -1.63 -1.25 10.14
N ALA A 90 -0.79 -1.79 11.01
CA ALA A 90 0.66 -1.62 10.91
C ALA A 90 1.24 -2.68 9.97
N ILE A 91 2.06 -2.23 9.03
CA ILE A 91 2.80 -3.05 8.08
C ILE A 91 4.26 -2.82 8.39
N LEU A 92 4.97 -3.83 8.90
CA LEU A 92 6.33 -3.70 9.42
C LEU A 92 7.22 -4.79 8.82
N ALA A 93 8.47 -4.48 8.50
CA ALA A 93 9.47 -5.53 8.27
C ALA A 93 9.79 -6.23 9.59
N GLU A 94 9.82 -7.57 9.59
CA GLU A 94 10.19 -8.36 10.76
C GLU A 94 11.63 -8.01 11.22
N PRO A 95 11.87 -7.82 12.52
CA PRO A 95 13.20 -7.56 13.06
C PRO A 95 14.13 -8.76 12.83
N GLN A 96 15.42 -8.50 12.58
CA GLN A 96 16.42 -9.55 12.45
C GLN A 96 17.04 -9.88 13.82
N ALA A 97 17.03 -11.15 14.21
CA ALA A 97 17.82 -11.65 15.32
C ALA A 97 19.30 -11.76 14.91
N GLU A 98 20.15 -10.93 15.53
CA GLU A 98 21.64 -10.84 15.46
C GLU A 98 22.31 -11.04 14.06
N GLU A 99 23.21 -10.13 13.67
CA GLU A 99 24.08 -10.35 12.51
C GLU A 99 24.82 -11.68 12.65
N PRO A 100 24.66 -12.63 11.73
CA PRO A 100 25.53 -13.79 11.68
C PRO A 100 26.93 -13.31 11.29
N ASP A 101 27.94 -13.88 11.94
CA ASP A 101 29.33 -13.78 11.54
C ASP A 101 29.53 -14.53 10.20
N SER A 102 29.10 -13.94 9.08
CA SER A 102 29.64 -14.13 7.72
C SER A 102 28.69 -13.66 6.62
N SER A 103 29.29 -13.13 5.57
CA SER A 103 28.72 -12.67 4.30
C SER A 103 28.10 -13.76 3.41
N ARG A 104 27.46 -14.80 3.98
CA ARG A 104 26.97 -15.97 3.23
C ARG A 104 25.57 -16.46 3.55
N ASP A 105 24.85 -15.86 4.48
CA ASP A 105 23.45 -16.24 4.74
C ASP A 105 22.49 -15.41 3.87
N THR A 106 22.45 -15.72 2.58
CA THR A 106 21.48 -15.14 1.62
C THR A 106 20.17 -15.93 1.58
N ASP A 107 19.96 -16.86 2.52
CA ASP A 107 18.92 -17.91 2.45
C ASP A 107 17.79 -17.72 3.48
N ARG A 108 17.69 -16.53 4.10
CA ARG A 108 16.60 -16.23 5.04
C ARG A 108 15.51 -15.39 4.37
N THR A 109 14.36 -16.01 4.16
CA THR A 109 13.09 -15.36 3.80
C THR A 109 12.79 -14.26 4.82
N ILE A 110 12.67 -13.02 4.35
CA ILE A 110 12.29 -11.89 5.18
C ILE A 110 10.77 -11.75 5.12
N HIS A 111 10.12 -11.69 6.29
CA HIS A 111 8.68 -11.52 6.36
C HIS A 111 8.29 -10.06 6.65
N THR A 112 7.12 -9.68 6.15
CA THR A 112 6.38 -8.50 6.61
C THR A 112 5.38 -8.93 7.68
N ILE A 113 5.45 -8.28 8.82
CA ILE A 113 4.45 -8.31 9.89
C ILE A 113 3.26 -7.43 9.49
N LEU A 114 2.07 -7.99 9.65
CA LEU A 114 0.79 -7.30 9.54
C LEU A 114 0.08 -7.39 10.89
N ALA A 115 -0.08 -6.26 11.57
CA ALA A 115 -0.75 -6.18 12.86
C ALA A 115 -1.92 -5.20 12.81
N SER A 116 -3.15 -5.71 12.89
CA SER A 116 -4.34 -4.88 13.02
C SER A 116 -4.56 -4.55 14.50
N LEU A 117 -4.66 -3.27 14.81
CA LEU A 117 -4.81 -2.80 16.19
C LEU A 117 -6.25 -2.33 16.44
N ASP A 118 -6.78 -2.63 17.62
CA ASP A 118 -7.98 -1.99 18.12
C ASP A 118 -7.71 -0.50 18.33
N SER A 119 -8.51 0.37 17.72
CA SER A 119 -8.25 1.81 17.75
C SER A 119 -8.46 2.45 19.13
N LYS A 120 -9.18 1.79 20.03
CA LYS A 120 -9.42 2.28 21.40
C LYS A 120 -8.35 1.81 22.36
N THR A 121 -7.90 0.56 22.26
CA THR A 121 -7.00 -0.03 23.26
C THR A 121 -5.57 -0.22 22.75
N GLY A 122 -5.35 -0.19 21.43
CA GLY A 122 -4.07 -0.55 20.81
C GLY A 122 -3.77 -2.05 20.83
N THR A 123 -4.69 -2.88 21.31
CA THR A 123 -4.49 -4.34 21.36
C THR A 123 -4.54 -4.93 19.95
N VAL A 124 -3.68 -5.91 19.68
CA VAL A 124 -3.70 -6.62 18.40
C VAL A 124 -5.00 -7.43 18.27
N ARG A 125 -5.78 -7.10 17.25
CA ARG A 125 -7.02 -7.82 16.87
C ARG A 125 -6.70 -9.09 16.09
N TRP A 126 -5.78 -8.98 15.15
CA TRP A 126 -5.22 -10.09 14.40
C TRP A 126 -3.81 -9.75 13.95
N PHE A 127 -3.00 -10.80 13.77
CA PHE A 127 -1.61 -10.75 13.37
C PHE A 127 -1.35 -11.77 12.26
N ARG A 128 -0.49 -11.42 11.29
CA ARG A 128 0.07 -12.34 10.30
C ARG A 128 1.47 -11.94 9.87
N THR A 129 2.19 -12.91 9.33
CA THR A 129 3.39 -12.68 8.52
C THR A 129 3.11 -12.97 7.05
N VAL A 130 3.77 -12.25 6.15
CA VAL A 130 3.74 -12.52 4.70
C VAL A 130 5.14 -12.48 4.13
N SER A 131 5.44 -13.36 3.18
CA SER A 131 6.67 -13.33 2.38
C SER A 131 6.35 -13.58 0.90
N PRO A 132 7.14 -13.02 -0.04
CA PRO A 132 8.21 -12.04 0.18
C PRO A 132 7.71 -10.73 0.83
N LEU A 133 8.63 -9.88 1.27
CA LEU A 133 8.33 -8.57 1.84
C LEU A 133 7.32 -7.79 1.00
N VAL A 134 6.44 -7.02 1.63
CA VAL A 134 5.64 -6.02 0.90
C VAL A 134 6.59 -4.95 0.36
N ASP A 135 6.51 -4.65 -0.95
CA ASP A 135 7.37 -3.67 -1.65
C ASP A 135 6.99 -2.21 -1.30
N THR A 136 6.89 -1.93 0.00
CA THR A 136 6.60 -0.61 0.56
C THR A 136 7.75 0.36 0.28
N ARG A 137 7.43 1.67 0.29
CA ARG A 137 8.31 2.74 -0.21
C ARG A 137 9.73 2.65 0.37
N TYR A 138 10.71 2.57 -0.54
CA TYR A 138 12.10 2.89 -0.27
C TYR A 138 12.22 4.39 0.03
N ALA A 139 12.38 4.75 1.30
CA ALA A 139 12.89 6.07 1.66
C ALA A 139 14.42 6.04 1.56
N TYR A 140 14.97 6.09 0.35
CA TYR A 140 16.37 6.47 0.18
C TYR A 140 16.48 7.95 0.47
N ASP A 141 17.08 8.28 1.62
CA ASP A 141 17.63 9.60 1.86
C ASP A 141 18.82 9.80 0.88
N SER A 142 18.91 10.98 0.27
CA SER A 142 19.92 11.44 -0.70
C SER A 142 19.91 10.90 -2.16
N GLU A 143 19.59 11.82 -3.09
CA GLU A 143 20.30 12.06 -4.37
C GLU A 143 20.22 11.11 -5.59
N SER A 144 19.28 10.15 -5.70
CA SER A 144 19.03 9.40 -6.98
C SER A 144 17.61 9.60 -7.60
N TRP A 145 16.95 10.65 -7.16
CA TRP A 145 15.55 11.13 -7.24
C TRP A 145 14.74 11.05 -8.57
N VAL A 146 15.19 10.36 -9.61
CA VAL A 146 14.55 10.37 -10.94
C VAL A 146 14.21 8.97 -11.46
N TYR A 147 15.04 7.95 -11.22
CA TYR A 147 14.79 6.64 -11.84
C TYR A 147 14.16 5.62 -10.88
N SER A 148 14.38 5.75 -9.57
CA SER A 148 14.01 4.74 -8.56
C SER A 148 12.63 4.95 -7.92
N THR A 149 12.10 6.17 -7.88
CA THR A 149 10.79 6.48 -7.25
C THR A 149 9.66 6.68 -8.25
N TRP A 150 9.97 6.99 -9.52
CA TRP A 150 8.98 7.35 -10.54
C TRP A 150 8.21 6.17 -11.13
N HIS A 151 8.64 4.93 -10.85
CA HIS A 151 8.16 3.72 -11.50
C HIS A 151 7.60 2.66 -10.53
N LYS A 152 7.56 2.91 -9.22
CA LYS A 152 6.95 1.98 -8.27
C LYS A 152 5.52 2.42 -7.97
N PRO A 153 4.48 1.72 -8.49
CA PRO A 153 3.14 1.95 -7.99
C PRO A 153 3.07 1.72 -6.47
N ASP A 154 2.17 2.43 -5.80
CA ASP A 154 1.98 2.26 -4.36
C ASP A 154 1.69 0.78 -4.07
N ALA A 155 2.55 0.16 -3.25
CA ALA A 155 2.48 -1.27 -2.95
C ALA A 155 1.35 -1.63 -1.98
N THR A 156 0.80 -0.62 -1.31
CA THR A 156 -0.34 -0.76 -0.42
C THR A 156 -1.51 0.03 -0.98
N SER A 157 -2.69 -0.56 -1.00
CA SER A 157 -3.94 0.14 -1.28
C SER A 157 -5.00 -0.32 -0.30
N VAL A 158 -5.84 0.59 0.18
CA VAL A 158 -6.99 0.25 1.02
C VAL A 158 -8.26 0.55 0.23
N SER A 159 -9.25 -0.36 0.27
CA SER A 159 -10.57 -0.07 -0.25
C SER A 159 -11.15 1.13 0.47
N ALA A 160 -12.00 1.89 -0.20
CA ALA A 160 -12.37 3.18 0.34
C ALA A 160 -13.43 3.09 1.47
N ASP A 161 -14.10 1.95 1.62
CA ASP A 161 -14.81 1.57 2.86
C ASP A 161 -13.89 1.03 3.96
N GLY A 162 -12.61 0.81 3.69
CA GLY A 162 -11.63 0.33 4.66
C GLY A 162 -11.73 -1.16 4.99
N GLU A 163 -12.54 -1.95 4.29
CA GLU A 163 -12.77 -3.38 4.56
C GLU A 163 -11.68 -4.31 3.97
N TYR A 164 -10.91 -3.82 2.99
CA TYR A 164 -9.89 -4.58 2.31
C TYR A 164 -8.58 -3.80 2.17
N VAL A 165 -7.46 -4.53 2.26
CA VAL A 165 -6.13 -4.02 1.94
C VAL A 165 -5.50 -4.90 0.87
N ALA A 166 -4.88 -4.30 -0.13
CA ALA A 166 -4.10 -4.95 -1.17
C ALA A 166 -2.62 -4.67 -0.94
N LEU A 167 -1.81 -5.73 -0.95
CA LEU A 167 -0.38 -5.71 -0.70
C LEU A 167 0.35 -6.32 -1.90
N ARG A 168 1.17 -5.52 -2.56
CA ARG A 168 2.11 -6.00 -3.57
C ARG A 168 3.36 -6.52 -2.88
N LEU A 169 3.66 -7.79 -3.09
CA LEU A 169 4.87 -8.40 -2.59
C LEU A 169 6.06 -8.08 -3.51
N GLU A 170 7.23 -8.01 -2.90
CA GLU A 170 8.49 -7.78 -3.58
C GLU A 170 8.80 -8.91 -4.54
N MET A 171 9.19 -8.52 -5.75
CA MET A 171 9.61 -9.45 -6.78
C MET A 171 10.98 -10.02 -6.42
N GLN A 172 11.06 -11.32 -6.16
CA GLN A 172 12.34 -12.04 -6.09
C GLN A 172 12.81 -12.38 -7.52
N PRO A 173 14.10 -12.28 -7.86
CA PRO A 173 14.58 -12.62 -9.21
C PRO A 173 14.57 -14.14 -9.49
N SER A 174 14.41 -14.51 -10.76
CA SER A 174 14.65 -15.88 -11.25
C SER A 174 16.15 -16.15 -11.41
N GLN A 175 16.65 -17.31 -10.99
CA GLN A 175 18.02 -17.75 -11.32
C GLN A 175 18.20 -18.28 -12.75
N THR A 176 17.16 -18.39 -13.57
CA THR A 176 17.36 -18.73 -14.99
C THR A 176 17.98 -17.58 -15.78
N ASP A 177 18.02 -16.40 -15.20
CA ASP A 177 18.65 -15.23 -15.78
C ASP A 177 20.13 -15.14 -15.35
N PRO A 178 21.10 -15.11 -16.30
CA PRO A 178 22.48 -14.75 -15.97
C PRO A 178 22.55 -13.43 -15.16
N PRO A 179 23.60 -13.20 -14.36
CA PRO A 179 23.78 -11.94 -13.62
C PRO A 179 23.73 -10.70 -14.52
N ASP A 180 24.13 -10.88 -15.78
CA ASP A 180 24.14 -9.89 -16.86
C ASP A 180 22.93 -10.03 -17.80
N SER A 181 22.00 -10.95 -17.52
CA SER A 181 20.70 -10.97 -18.19
C SER A 181 20.05 -9.63 -17.90
N PRO A 182 19.49 -8.95 -18.92
CA PRO A 182 18.51 -7.93 -18.62
C PRO A 182 17.49 -8.59 -17.69
N ARG A 183 17.26 -8.06 -16.48
CA ARG A 183 16.15 -8.50 -15.58
C ARG A 183 14.76 -8.29 -16.22
N TRP A 184 14.73 -8.09 -17.53
CA TRP A 184 13.74 -7.48 -18.39
C TRP A 184 13.98 -7.96 -19.83
N ASN A 185 13.59 -9.18 -20.15
CA ASN A 185 13.40 -9.61 -21.53
C ASN A 185 12.07 -10.37 -21.66
N ALA A 186 11.60 -10.53 -22.89
CA ALA A 186 10.31 -11.16 -23.17
C ALA A 186 10.24 -12.63 -22.72
N ASP A 187 11.40 -13.28 -22.55
CA ASP A 187 11.53 -14.69 -22.19
C ASP A 187 11.41 -14.91 -20.66
N HIS A 188 11.69 -13.87 -19.85
CA HIS A 188 11.60 -13.88 -18.39
C HIS A 188 10.84 -12.64 -17.85
N PRO A 189 9.51 -12.56 -18.04
CA PRO A 189 8.73 -11.44 -17.55
C PRO A 189 8.71 -11.38 -16.01
N GLN A 190 8.74 -10.16 -15.48
CA GLN A 190 8.59 -9.92 -14.03
C GLN A 190 7.33 -10.60 -13.51
N LYS A 191 7.40 -11.23 -12.33
CA LYS A 191 6.24 -11.81 -11.64
C LYS A 191 5.98 -11.03 -10.38
N HIS A 192 4.73 -10.65 -10.18
CA HIS A 192 4.27 -9.91 -9.01
C HIS A 192 3.11 -10.66 -8.37
N THR A 193 3.16 -10.81 -7.06
CA THR A 193 2.02 -11.28 -6.28
C THR A 193 1.35 -10.09 -5.60
N ILE A 194 0.02 -10.00 -5.75
CA ILE A 194 -0.82 -9.06 -5.02
C ILE A 194 -1.73 -9.86 -4.10
N LEU A 195 -1.57 -9.68 -2.79
CA LEU A 195 -2.41 -10.27 -1.75
C LEU A 195 -3.51 -9.28 -1.36
N ILE A 196 -4.73 -9.77 -1.19
CA ILE A 196 -5.86 -8.99 -0.72
C ILE A 196 -6.36 -9.63 0.57
N LEU A 197 -6.38 -8.84 1.65
CA LEU A 197 -6.77 -9.27 2.98
C LEU A 197 -8.03 -8.52 3.42
N SER A 198 -8.90 -9.21 4.16
CA SER A 198 -9.95 -8.56 4.93
C SER A 198 -9.33 -7.84 6.12
N THR A 199 -9.52 -6.54 6.24
CA THR A 199 -8.99 -5.76 7.37
C THR A 199 -9.68 -6.10 8.70
N LYS A 200 -10.90 -6.64 8.63
CA LYS A 200 -11.66 -7.10 9.80
C LYS A 200 -11.09 -8.34 10.46
N THR A 201 -10.66 -9.30 9.65
CA THR A 201 -10.37 -10.68 10.08
C THR A 201 -8.93 -11.10 9.83
N GLY A 202 -8.20 -10.37 8.97
CA GLY A 202 -6.88 -10.78 8.49
C GLY A 202 -6.92 -11.94 7.51
N GLU A 203 -8.08 -12.44 7.08
CA GLU A 203 -8.14 -13.54 6.10
C GLU A 203 -7.78 -13.09 4.69
N VAL A 204 -7.08 -13.98 3.95
CA VAL A 204 -6.80 -13.79 2.53
C VAL A 204 -8.10 -13.94 1.75
N VAL A 205 -8.55 -12.83 1.19
CA VAL A 205 -9.73 -12.76 0.33
C VAL A 205 -9.35 -13.26 -1.06
N ARG A 206 -8.18 -12.83 -1.56
CA ARG A 206 -7.74 -13.13 -2.92
C ARG A 206 -6.23 -13.00 -3.05
N THR A 207 -5.64 -13.79 -3.95
CA THR A 207 -4.26 -13.66 -4.41
C THR A 207 -4.26 -13.54 -5.93
N VAL A 208 -3.51 -12.57 -6.47
CA VAL A 208 -3.38 -12.37 -7.92
C VAL A 208 -1.91 -12.41 -8.29
N GLU A 209 -1.57 -13.35 -9.18
CA GLU A 209 -0.26 -13.42 -9.83
C GLU A 209 -0.31 -12.65 -11.15
N VAL A 210 0.64 -11.74 -11.32
CA VAL A 210 0.74 -10.85 -12.47
C VAL A 210 2.09 -11.04 -13.12
N SER A 211 2.11 -11.25 -14.44
CA SER A 211 3.34 -11.31 -15.23
C SER A 211 3.50 -10.05 -16.08
N GLY A 212 4.73 -9.56 -16.23
CA GLY A 212 5.08 -8.38 -17.00
C GLY A 212 5.21 -7.12 -16.15
N VAL A 213 5.28 -5.95 -16.80
CA VAL A 213 5.46 -4.67 -16.09
C VAL A 213 4.16 -4.29 -15.40
N LEU A 214 4.16 -4.30 -14.06
CA LEU A 214 3.08 -3.80 -13.23
C LEU A 214 3.22 -2.28 -13.05
N LEU A 215 2.28 -1.52 -13.63
CA LEU A 215 2.25 -0.05 -13.57
C LEU A 215 1.46 0.50 -12.39
N GLY A 216 0.51 -0.26 -11.84
CA GLY A 216 -0.46 0.22 -10.86
C GLY A 216 -1.31 -0.88 -10.24
N GLN A 217 -1.72 -0.66 -8.99
CA GLN A 217 -2.83 -1.39 -8.38
C GLN A 217 -3.77 -0.40 -7.67
N ALA A 218 -5.04 -0.76 -7.53
CA ALA A 218 -6.00 -0.01 -6.74
C ALA A 218 -7.15 -0.90 -6.25
N LEU A 219 -7.83 -0.49 -5.19
CA LEU A 219 -9.02 -1.16 -4.66
C LEU A 219 -10.25 -0.27 -4.78
N THR A 220 -11.27 -0.76 -5.46
CA THR A 220 -12.65 -0.33 -5.17
C THR A 220 -13.14 -1.08 -3.92
N ASN A 221 -14.39 -0.86 -3.51
CA ASN A 221 -14.98 -1.66 -2.42
C ASN A 221 -15.23 -3.12 -2.84
N ASN A 222 -15.25 -3.42 -4.15
CA ASN A 222 -15.68 -4.71 -4.67
C ASN A 222 -14.63 -5.40 -5.55
N ASP A 223 -13.62 -4.68 -6.04
CA ASP A 223 -12.70 -5.16 -7.06
C ASP A 223 -11.27 -4.69 -6.79
N LEU A 224 -10.31 -5.58 -7.10
CA LEU A 224 -8.93 -5.20 -7.33
C LEU A 224 -8.75 -4.82 -8.79
N LEU A 225 -8.15 -3.65 -9.02
CA LEU A 225 -7.72 -3.18 -10.32
C LEU A 225 -6.21 -3.31 -10.41
N VAL A 226 -5.72 -3.94 -11.48
CA VAL A 226 -4.28 -4.13 -11.73
C VAL A 226 -3.97 -3.60 -13.12
N GLN A 227 -3.05 -2.66 -13.23
CA GLN A 227 -2.58 -2.15 -14.52
C GLN A 227 -1.25 -2.79 -14.91
N THR A 228 -1.24 -3.48 -16.04
CA THR A 228 -0.02 -3.98 -16.65
C THR A 228 0.25 -3.30 -17.98
N SER A 229 1.49 -3.39 -18.46
CA SER A 229 1.87 -2.92 -19.79
C SER A 229 3.06 -3.73 -20.31
N SER A 230 3.26 -3.70 -21.63
CA SER A 230 4.49 -4.20 -22.25
C SER A 230 5.67 -3.23 -22.10
N THR A 231 5.43 -2.01 -21.61
CA THR A 231 6.45 -1.00 -21.35
C THR A 231 6.24 -0.39 -19.96
N PHE A 232 7.20 0.40 -19.47
CA PHE A 232 7.04 1.20 -18.24
C PHE A 232 6.14 2.43 -18.44
N ARG A 233 5.16 2.35 -19.36
CA ARG A 233 4.24 3.43 -19.67
C ARG A 233 2.87 2.89 -20.09
N PRO A 234 1.79 3.67 -19.91
CA PRO A 234 0.43 3.17 -20.07
C PRO A 234 -0.03 3.10 -21.52
N GLU A 235 0.70 3.60 -22.54
CA GLU A 235 0.16 3.65 -23.91
C GLU A 235 -0.12 2.26 -24.50
N ALA A 236 0.57 1.22 -24.01
CA ALA A 236 0.31 -0.18 -24.31
C ALA A 236 -0.33 -0.94 -23.14
N GLY A 237 -0.95 -0.20 -22.21
CA GLY A 237 -1.44 -0.70 -20.95
C GLY A 237 -2.81 -1.37 -21.03
N GLU A 238 -3.04 -2.25 -20.07
CA GLU A 238 -4.29 -2.95 -19.85
C GLU A 238 -4.59 -2.95 -18.35
N ILE A 239 -5.84 -2.66 -18.00
CA ILE A 239 -6.32 -2.77 -16.63
C ILE A 239 -7.18 -4.01 -16.53
N THR A 240 -6.81 -4.89 -15.60
CA THR A 240 -7.57 -6.10 -15.29
C THR A 240 -8.28 -5.92 -13.96
N THR A 241 -9.58 -6.21 -13.97
CA THR A 241 -10.48 -6.07 -12.83
C THR A 241 -10.79 -7.44 -12.26
N TYR A 242 -10.48 -7.63 -10.99
CA TYR A 242 -10.63 -8.89 -10.28
C TYR A 242 -11.66 -8.73 -9.16
N PRO A 243 -12.84 -9.38 -9.25
CA PRO A 243 -13.87 -9.25 -8.24
C PRO A 243 -13.44 -9.91 -6.93
N LEU A 244 -13.67 -9.21 -5.80
CA LEU A 244 -13.40 -9.69 -4.46
C LEU A 244 -14.48 -10.66 -3.96
N SER A 245 -15.72 -10.48 -4.41
CA SER A 245 -16.84 -11.39 -4.10
C SER A 245 -16.72 -12.76 -4.75
N SER A 246 -15.87 -12.89 -5.78
CA SER A 246 -15.59 -14.14 -6.50
C SER A 246 -14.08 -14.36 -6.64
N PRO A 247 -13.37 -14.71 -5.55
CA PRO A 247 -11.89 -14.76 -5.52
C PRO A 247 -11.22 -15.65 -6.56
N LYS A 248 -11.93 -16.67 -7.07
CA LYS A 248 -11.43 -17.61 -8.07
C LYS A 248 -11.82 -17.25 -9.51
N ALA A 249 -12.70 -16.28 -9.71
CA ALA A 249 -13.10 -15.85 -11.05
C ALA A 249 -11.91 -15.19 -11.76
N SER A 250 -11.75 -15.44 -13.05
CA SER A 250 -10.78 -14.71 -13.87
C SER A 250 -11.09 -13.21 -13.87
N GLY A 251 -10.05 -12.39 -14.02
CA GLY A 251 -10.22 -10.96 -14.19
C GLY A 251 -10.81 -10.61 -15.55
N SER A 252 -11.47 -9.46 -15.65
CA SER A 252 -11.94 -8.88 -16.90
C SER A 252 -11.09 -7.67 -17.25
N SER A 253 -10.62 -7.59 -18.48
CA SER A 253 -9.60 -6.62 -18.86
C SER A 253 -10.10 -5.61 -19.90
N TRP A 254 -9.57 -4.39 -19.81
CA TRP A 254 -9.86 -3.30 -20.74
C TRP A 254 -8.61 -2.45 -20.96
N ARG A 255 -8.51 -1.87 -22.16
CA ARG A 255 -7.34 -1.06 -22.55
C ARG A 255 -7.36 0.29 -21.86
N SER A 256 -6.22 0.73 -21.34
CA SER A 256 -6.05 2.06 -20.79
C SER A 256 -4.72 2.65 -21.24
N THR A 257 -4.77 3.85 -21.83
CA THR A 257 -3.59 4.64 -22.18
C THR A 257 -3.17 5.63 -21.10
N ASN A 258 -3.89 5.64 -19.97
CA ASN A 258 -3.65 6.52 -18.82
C ASN A 258 -3.16 5.71 -17.61
N TRP A 259 -2.47 6.37 -16.68
CA TRP A 259 -1.96 5.76 -15.46
C TRP A 259 -3.09 5.47 -14.46
N LEU A 260 -3.17 4.24 -13.96
CA LEU A 260 -3.99 3.91 -12.80
C LEU A 260 -3.35 4.51 -11.56
N VAL A 261 -3.98 5.55 -11.01
CA VAL A 261 -3.46 6.32 -9.87
C VAL A 261 -4.22 6.07 -8.57
N GLY A 262 -5.26 5.24 -8.62
CA GLY A 262 -6.06 4.87 -7.46
C GLY A 262 -7.47 4.43 -7.83
N ALA A 263 -8.33 4.33 -6.83
CA ALA A 263 -9.74 4.01 -6.98
C ALA A 263 -10.56 4.60 -5.82
N THR A 264 -11.87 4.63 -6.01
CA THR A 264 -12.86 5.01 -5.00
C THR A 264 -13.96 3.97 -4.94
N ALA A 265 -14.96 4.14 -4.07
CA ALA A 265 -16.18 3.34 -4.14
C ALA A 265 -16.93 3.48 -5.48
N ARG A 266 -16.70 4.58 -6.23
CA ARG A 266 -17.40 4.89 -7.48
C ARG A 266 -16.69 4.34 -8.71
N GLY A 267 -15.39 4.05 -8.65
CA GLY A 267 -14.65 3.51 -9.78
C GLY A 267 -13.14 3.77 -9.77
N ALA A 268 -12.51 3.48 -10.90
CA ALA A 268 -11.07 3.58 -11.13
C ALA A 268 -10.65 5.03 -11.42
N LEU A 269 -9.52 5.46 -10.87
CA LEU A 269 -8.96 6.78 -11.14
C LEU A 269 -7.79 6.66 -12.12
N LEU A 270 -7.94 7.30 -13.27
CA LEU A 270 -6.91 7.32 -14.30
C LEU A 270 -6.38 8.73 -14.54
N SER A 271 -5.07 8.87 -14.66
CA SER A 271 -4.37 10.14 -14.88
C SER A 271 -3.59 10.17 -16.19
N THR A 272 -3.57 11.32 -16.86
CA THR A 272 -2.71 11.56 -18.02
C THR A 272 -1.21 11.62 -17.68
N THR A 273 -0.87 11.76 -16.40
CA THR A 273 0.50 11.79 -15.89
C THR A 273 0.71 10.72 -14.82
N PRO A 274 1.93 10.17 -14.67
CA PRO A 274 2.20 9.20 -13.62
C PRO A 274 1.97 9.79 -12.21
N PRO A 275 1.72 8.93 -11.20
CA PRO A 275 1.70 9.34 -9.80
C PRO A 275 2.97 10.11 -9.43
N GLY A 276 2.85 11.13 -8.59
CA GLY A 276 4.00 11.92 -8.11
C GLY A 276 4.48 13.05 -9.03
N ILE A 277 3.95 13.15 -10.26
CA ILE A 277 4.09 14.38 -11.06
C ILE A 277 2.99 15.35 -10.63
N SER A 278 3.30 16.15 -9.60
CA SER A 278 2.45 17.24 -9.11
C SER A 278 3.15 18.59 -9.27
N CYS A 279 2.40 19.66 -9.05
CA CYS A 279 2.95 21.00 -9.03
C CYS A 279 3.93 21.19 -7.86
N GLY A 280 5.14 21.66 -8.17
CA GLY A 280 6.20 21.97 -7.22
C GLY A 280 6.94 23.27 -7.59
N PRO A 281 7.94 23.70 -6.79
CA PRO A 281 8.51 25.05 -6.83
C PRO A 281 9.08 25.49 -8.20
N ASN A 282 9.51 24.53 -9.03
CA ASN A 282 10.17 24.79 -10.30
C ASN A 282 9.36 24.37 -11.53
N LYS A 283 8.23 23.68 -11.33
CA LYS A 283 7.41 23.13 -12.42
C LYS A 283 6.03 22.74 -11.90
N CYS A 284 5.00 23.20 -12.61
CA CYS A 284 3.64 22.71 -12.42
C CYS A 284 3.13 22.11 -13.74
N ILE A 285 2.80 20.82 -13.68
CA ILE A 285 2.14 20.11 -14.78
C ILE A 285 0.72 19.86 -14.33
N LEU A 286 -0.22 20.57 -14.93
CA LEU A 286 -1.62 20.25 -14.74
C LEU A 286 -1.94 18.93 -15.42
N THR A 287 -2.67 18.08 -14.72
CA THR A 287 -3.10 16.78 -15.23
C THR A 287 -4.62 16.69 -15.33
N THR A 288 -5.07 15.77 -16.17
CA THR A 288 -6.48 15.38 -16.26
C THR A 288 -6.64 14.04 -15.58
N VAL A 289 -7.62 13.95 -14.69
CA VAL A 289 -8.01 12.73 -13.99
C VAL A 289 -9.40 12.34 -14.42
N THR A 290 -9.61 11.05 -14.68
CA THR A 290 -10.92 10.51 -15.03
C THR A 290 -11.33 9.47 -13.99
N LEU A 291 -12.59 9.53 -13.60
CA LEU A 291 -13.27 8.45 -12.89
C LEU A 291 -13.86 7.52 -13.95
N ASN A 292 -13.50 6.26 -13.91
CA ASN A 292 -13.87 5.27 -14.90
C ASN A 292 -14.63 4.13 -14.24
N ASP A 293 -15.59 3.58 -14.97
CA ASP A 293 -16.23 2.32 -14.59
C ASP A 293 -15.15 1.23 -14.47
N PRO A 294 -15.05 0.54 -13.32
CA PRO A 294 -13.96 -0.40 -13.09
C PRO A 294 -14.03 -1.59 -14.05
N SER A 295 -15.22 -2.03 -14.47
CA SER A 295 -15.38 -3.22 -15.30
C SER A 295 -15.12 -2.96 -16.79
N THR A 296 -15.51 -1.79 -17.29
CA THR A 296 -15.51 -1.46 -18.73
C THR A 296 -14.46 -0.42 -19.13
N GLY A 297 -13.92 0.34 -18.17
CA GLY A 297 -13.06 1.48 -18.45
C GLY A 297 -13.79 2.70 -19.01
N THR A 298 -15.13 2.70 -19.00
CA THR A 298 -15.92 3.82 -19.51
C THR A 298 -15.74 5.05 -18.62
N VAL A 299 -15.35 6.17 -19.21
CA VAL A 299 -15.22 7.45 -18.49
C VAL A 299 -16.60 7.88 -17.98
N GLN A 300 -16.72 8.04 -16.67
CA GLN A 300 -17.93 8.53 -15.99
C GLN A 300 -17.82 10.02 -15.66
N GLN A 301 -16.63 10.47 -15.27
CA GLN A 301 -16.38 11.87 -14.90
C GLN A 301 -14.94 12.26 -15.22
N THR A 302 -14.73 13.53 -15.55
CA THR A 302 -13.42 14.11 -15.86
C THR A 302 -13.17 15.31 -14.96
N TYR A 303 -11.98 15.36 -14.38
CA TYR A 303 -11.45 16.45 -13.59
C TYR A 303 -10.22 16.99 -14.30
N ASP A 304 -10.31 18.22 -14.76
CA ASP A 304 -9.20 18.91 -15.40
C ASP A 304 -8.41 19.74 -14.38
N ARG A 305 -7.28 20.29 -14.83
CA ARG A 305 -6.49 21.28 -14.08
C ARG A 305 -6.06 20.80 -12.70
N VAL A 306 -5.90 19.49 -12.53
CA VAL A 306 -5.47 18.85 -11.29
C VAL A 306 -4.00 19.19 -11.06
N THR A 307 -3.68 19.68 -9.87
CA THR A 307 -2.35 20.10 -9.45
C THR A 307 -1.68 19.06 -8.55
N ARG A 308 -2.47 18.29 -7.78
CA ARG A 308 -1.97 17.31 -6.82
C ARG A 308 -2.96 16.15 -6.64
N PHE A 309 -2.42 14.95 -6.47
CA PHE A 309 -3.12 13.78 -5.96
C PHE A 309 -2.87 13.68 -4.46
N LEU A 310 -3.93 13.48 -3.68
CA LEU A 310 -3.82 13.16 -2.27
C LEU A 310 -4.13 11.68 -2.06
N PRO A 311 -3.55 11.04 -1.03
CA PRO A 311 -3.96 9.70 -0.61
C PRO A 311 -5.48 9.59 -0.42
N ALA A 312 -5.99 8.36 -0.49
CA ALA A 312 -7.40 8.01 -0.26
C ALA A 312 -8.44 8.75 -1.15
N GLY A 313 -8.02 9.22 -2.32
CA GLY A 313 -8.95 9.74 -3.34
C GLY A 313 -9.24 11.24 -3.25
N GLY A 314 -8.35 12.03 -2.65
CA GLY A 314 -8.43 13.49 -2.76
C GLY A 314 -7.75 14.01 -4.03
N LEU A 315 -8.33 15.00 -4.71
CA LEU A 315 -7.66 15.78 -5.76
C LEU A 315 -7.62 17.25 -5.38
N VAL A 316 -6.48 17.90 -5.59
CA VAL A 316 -6.41 19.36 -5.60
C VAL A 316 -6.35 19.82 -7.04
N ARG A 317 -7.19 20.79 -7.41
CA ARG A 317 -7.19 21.41 -8.74
C ARG A 317 -7.31 22.93 -8.66
N LEU A 318 -6.96 23.61 -9.74
CA LEU A 318 -7.30 25.03 -9.89
C LEU A 318 -8.81 25.17 -10.09
N ALA A 319 -9.43 26.09 -9.35
CA ALA A 319 -10.86 26.37 -9.46
C ALA A 319 -11.24 26.83 -10.87
N ASP A 320 -12.50 26.62 -11.25
CA ASP A 320 -12.99 27.02 -12.56
C ASP A 320 -12.88 28.54 -12.75
N GLY A 321 -12.38 28.97 -13.91
CA GLY A 321 -12.11 30.38 -14.22
C GLY A 321 -10.85 30.97 -13.56
N GLN A 322 -10.11 30.21 -12.74
CA GLN A 322 -8.79 30.65 -12.25
C GLN A 322 -7.80 30.73 -13.41
N ALA A 323 -7.14 31.89 -13.58
CA ALA A 323 -6.06 32.02 -14.55
C ALA A 323 -4.90 31.08 -14.16
N LEU A 324 -4.30 30.43 -15.16
CA LEU A 324 -3.12 29.59 -14.95
C LEU A 324 -1.94 30.49 -14.54
N PRO A 325 -1.41 30.34 -13.32
CA PRO A 325 -0.23 31.11 -12.92
C PRO A 325 0.99 30.72 -13.77
N ALA A 326 1.95 31.64 -13.91
CA ALA A 326 3.20 31.34 -14.60
C ALA A 326 3.99 30.27 -13.82
N ALA A 327 4.70 29.39 -14.53
CA ALA A 327 5.32 28.20 -13.92
C ALA A 327 6.37 28.46 -12.83
N ARG A 328 6.88 29.70 -12.72
CA ARG A 328 7.90 30.12 -11.73
C ARG A 328 7.44 31.32 -10.89
N ASP A 329 6.12 31.51 -10.77
CA ASP A 329 5.52 32.57 -9.97
C ASP A 329 4.84 31.98 -8.74
N ASP A 330 5.65 31.69 -7.71
CA ASP A 330 5.18 31.07 -6.47
C ASP A 330 4.11 31.93 -5.78
N ALA A 331 4.22 33.26 -5.85
CA ALA A 331 3.24 34.17 -5.28
C ALA A 331 1.89 34.03 -5.99
N ALA A 332 1.88 33.94 -7.32
CA ALA A 332 0.65 33.73 -8.07
C ALA A 332 0.07 32.31 -7.87
N TRP A 333 0.91 31.28 -7.74
CA TRP A 333 0.45 29.92 -7.39
C TRP A 333 -0.15 29.88 -5.99
N ASN A 334 0.47 30.56 -5.02
CA ASN A 334 -0.02 30.63 -3.65
C ASN A 334 -1.33 31.43 -3.54
N ALA A 335 -1.53 32.44 -4.39
CA ALA A 335 -2.75 33.24 -4.43
C ALA A 335 -3.86 32.62 -5.31
N ALA A 336 -3.54 31.61 -6.13
CA ALA A 336 -4.50 31.00 -7.04
C ALA A 336 -5.58 30.23 -6.26
N ARG A 337 -6.84 30.41 -6.65
CA ARG A 337 -7.95 29.67 -6.05
C ARG A 337 -7.86 28.20 -6.43
N GLN A 338 -7.89 27.34 -5.42
CA GLN A 338 -7.86 25.90 -5.55
C GLN A 338 -9.07 25.26 -4.88
N GLU A 339 -9.38 24.06 -5.34
CA GLU A 339 -10.47 23.24 -4.84
C GLU A 339 -9.91 21.87 -4.49
N LEU A 340 -10.26 21.38 -3.30
CA LEU A 340 -10.10 20.00 -2.90
C LEU A 340 -11.37 19.24 -3.29
N ILE A 341 -11.22 18.19 -4.07
CA ILE A 341 -12.30 17.29 -4.44
C ILE A 341 -12.09 15.99 -3.68
N ASP A 342 -13.07 15.64 -2.86
CA ASP A 342 -13.23 14.29 -2.35
C ASP A 342 -13.84 13.42 -3.46
N LEU A 343 -13.05 12.53 -4.06
CA LEU A 343 -13.55 11.67 -5.14
C LEU A 343 -14.48 10.57 -4.65
N HIS A 344 -14.50 10.28 -3.33
CA HIS A 344 -15.38 9.28 -2.77
C HIS A 344 -16.81 9.81 -2.69
N SER A 345 -16.99 10.98 -2.08
CA SER A 345 -18.30 11.65 -1.98
C SER A 345 -18.66 12.46 -3.22
N GLY A 346 -17.67 12.86 -4.03
CA GLY A 346 -17.81 13.82 -5.13
C GLY A 346 -17.88 15.27 -4.67
N THR A 347 -17.61 15.53 -3.39
CA THR A 347 -17.77 16.85 -2.78
C THR A 347 -16.59 17.75 -3.10
N THR A 348 -16.88 19.01 -3.42
CA THR A 348 -15.87 20.05 -3.66
C THR A 348 -15.78 20.98 -2.46
N ILE A 349 -14.56 21.16 -1.96
CA ILE A 349 -14.23 22.02 -0.83
C ILE A 349 -13.35 23.14 -1.37
N ASN A 350 -13.78 24.38 -1.17
CA ASN A 350 -12.97 25.53 -1.49
C ASN A 350 -11.81 25.59 -0.50
N VAL A 351 -10.59 25.55 -1.01
CA VAL A 351 -9.39 25.55 -0.20
C VAL A 351 -8.49 26.70 -0.66
N SER A 352 -8.29 27.69 0.21
CA SER A 352 -7.39 28.81 -0.07
C SER A 352 -5.94 28.37 0.15
N ASN A 353 -5.39 27.62 -0.81
CA ASN A 353 -4.01 27.09 -0.84
C ASN A 353 -3.48 26.50 0.49
N PRO A 354 -4.24 25.66 1.22
CA PRO A 354 -3.66 24.98 2.36
C PRO A 354 -2.66 23.94 1.85
N GLN A 355 -1.55 23.81 2.56
CA GLN A 355 -0.77 22.59 2.43
C GLN A 355 -1.55 21.48 3.10
N ILE A 356 -1.84 20.43 2.34
CA ILE A 356 -2.67 19.33 2.80
C ILE A 356 -1.78 18.13 3.08
N ASP A 357 -1.89 17.61 4.29
CA ASP A 357 -1.35 16.32 4.68
C ASP A 357 -2.49 15.37 5.09
N THR A 358 -2.14 14.15 5.48
CA THR A 358 -3.11 13.14 5.90
C THR A 358 -2.75 12.59 7.26
N ALA A 359 -3.75 12.26 8.08
CA ALA A 359 -3.56 11.54 9.33
C ALA A 359 -4.43 10.29 9.37
N VAL A 360 -3.87 9.21 9.91
CA VAL A 360 -4.64 8.05 10.34
C VAL A 360 -5.33 8.41 11.65
N THR A 361 -6.63 8.18 11.72
CA THR A 361 -7.46 8.43 12.90
C THR A 361 -8.00 7.11 13.44
N PRO A 362 -8.50 7.05 14.69
CA PRO A 362 -9.13 5.85 15.24
C PRO A 362 -10.31 5.30 14.41
N THR A 363 -10.90 6.12 13.54
CA THR A 363 -12.09 5.78 12.74
C THR A 363 -11.87 5.91 11.23
N GLY A 364 -10.62 6.08 10.75
CA GLY A 364 -10.34 6.23 9.32
C GLY A 364 -9.19 7.21 9.06
N GLN A 365 -9.44 8.21 8.23
CA GLN A 365 -8.48 9.27 7.91
C GLN A 365 -9.07 10.67 8.00
N ALA A 366 -8.18 11.64 8.12
CA ALA A 366 -8.49 13.05 7.95
C ALA A 366 -7.46 13.73 7.05
N TRP A 367 -7.91 14.72 6.28
CA TRP A 367 -7.03 15.73 5.71
C TRP A 367 -6.66 16.74 6.80
N LEU A 368 -5.38 17.07 6.89
CA LEU A 368 -4.85 18.10 7.76
C LEU A 368 -4.51 19.32 6.91
N PHE A 369 -4.96 20.51 7.33
CA PHE A 369 -4.72 21.76 6.64
C PHE A 369 -3.70 22.60 7.40
N TYR A 370 -2.68 23.05 6.69
CA TYR A 370 -1.66 23.99 7.18
C TYR A 370 -1.77 25.29 6.38
N GLU A 371 -1.47 26.43 7.01
CA GLU A 371 -1.56 27.73 6.32
C GLU A 371 -0.42 27.91 5.31
N THR A 372 0.76 27.34 5.59
CA THR A 372 1.96 27.49 4.78
C THR A 372 2.78 26.20 4.71
N GLU A 373 3.61 26.07 3.68
CA GLU A 373 4.56 24.94 3.58
C GLU A 373 5.60 25.00 4.69
N ASP A 374 6.04 26.20 5.08
CA ASP A 374 7.00 26.36 6.18
C ASP A 374 6.45 25.83 7.52
N GLN A 375 5.16 26.06 7.81
CA GLN A 375 4.50 25.46 8.98
C GLN A 375 4.53 23.94 8.91
N ARG A 376 4.19 23.37 7.75
CA ARG A 376 4.15 21.92 7.52
C ARG A 376 5.55 21.29 7.63
N GLU A 377 6.56 21.86 6.96
CA GLU A 377 7.94 21.37 6.97
C GLU A 377 8.55 21.42 8.37
N LYS A 378 8.25 22.47 9.15
CA LYS A 378 8.67 22.61 10.55
C LYS A 378 7.85 21.75 11.52
N LYS A 379 6.91 20.93 11.02
CA LYS A 379 6.01 20.08 11.81
C LYS A 379 5.25 20.86 12.89
N GLN A 380 4.85 22.10 12.57
CA GLN A 380 3.94 22.86 13.42
C GLN A 380 2.55 22.20 13.40
N PRO A 381 1.68 22.44 14.38
CA PRO A 381 0.33 21.88 14.35
C PRO A 381 -0.48 22.39 13.14
N PRO A 382 -1.29 21.55 12.49
CA PRO A 382 -2.24 22.01 11.47
C PRO A 382 -3.29 22.93 12.09
N THR A 383 -3.89 23.81 11.29
CA THR A 383 -4.89 24.78 11.78
C THR A 383 -6.30 24.23 11.75
N SER A 384 -6.57 23.26 10.89
CA SER A 384 -7.85 22.59 10.81
C SER A 384 -7.71 21.21 10.17
N TRP A 385 -8.78 20.42 10.24
CA TRP A 385 -8.83 19.09 9.64
C TRP A 385 -10.23 18.78 9.10
N LEU A 386 -10.33 17.79 8.22
CA LEU A 386 -11.62 17.32 7.70
C LEU A 386 -11.59 15.79 7.56
N PRO A 387 -12.59 15.07 8.10
CA PRO A 387 -12.64 13.61 7.93
C PRO A 387 -12.81 13.25 6.46
N MET A 388 -12.06 12.26 5.99
CA MET A 388 -12.20 11.74 4.64
C MET A 388 -13.44 10.85 4.52
N ASN A 389 -13.98 10.71 3.31
CA ASN A 389 -15.19 9.91 3.02
C ASN A 389 -16.44 10.34 3.82
N ASP A 390 -16.43 11.55 4.35
CA ASP A 390 -17.59 12.20 4.98
C ASP A 390 -18.18 13.22 4.00
N THR A 391 -19.44 13.60 4.22
CA THR A 391 -20.14 14.65 3.46
C THR A 391 -19.85 16.05 4.00
N SER A 392 -19.10 16.17 5.10
CA SER A 392 -18.72 17.45 5.68
C SER A 392 -17.81 18.24 4.75
N THR A 393 -18.15 19.50 4.49
CA THR A 393 -17.32 20.44 3.71
C THR A 393 -16.62 21.49 4.55
N THR A 394 -16.89 21.50 5.86
CA THR A 394 -16.39 22.53 6.77
C THR A 394 -15.23 21.96 7.58
N PRO A 395 -14.01 22.50 7.42
CA PRO A 395 -12.88 22.12 8.25
C PRO A 395 -13.16 22.39 9.73
N ARG A 396 -12.72 21.45 10.55
CA ARG A 396 -12.87 21.38 12.00
C ARG A 396 -11.61 21.91 12.66
N THR A 397 -11.75 22.55 13.81
CA THR A 397 -10.64 23.18 14.55
C THR A 397 -10.49 22.63 15.97
N GLU A 398 -11.40 21.75 16.40
CA GLU A 398 -11.25 20.98 17.62
C GLU A 398 -10.09 19.98 17.52
N ASP A 399 -9.63 19.50 18.67
CA ASP A 399 -8.60 18.47 18.77
C ASP A 399 -8.98 17.21 17.99
N LEU A 400 -8.00 16.61 17.31
CA LEU A 400 -8.16 15.40 16.53
C LEU A 400 -7.36 14.26 17.15
N GLU A 401 -8.02 13.14 17.41
CA GLU A 401 -7.33 11.91 17.77
C GLU A 401 -6.66 11.29 16.54
N VAL A 402 -5.36 11.04 16.62
CA VAL A 402 -4.56 10.46 15.54
C VAL A 402 -3.80 9.23 16.01
N VAL A 403 -3.51 8.33 15.08
CA VAL A 403 -2.57 7.24 15.28
C VAL A 403 -1.35 7.50 14.42
N THR A 404 -0.17 7.48 15.03
CA THR A 404 1.09 7.74 14.35
C THR A 404 1.98 6.51 14.42
N LEU A 405 2.82 6.34 13.41
CA LEU A 405 3.90 5.36 13.38
C LEU A 405 5.20 6.12 13.25
N THR A 406 6.10 5.94 14.21
CA THR A 406 7.40 6.62 14.24
C THR A 406 8.50 5.62 14.51
N ARG A 407 9.66 5.80 13.86
CA ARG A 407 10.85 5.00 14.13
C ARG A 407 11.80 5.80 14.98
N GLU A 408 12.23 5.22 16.10
CA GLU A 408 13.33 5.71 16.90
C GLU A 408 14.58 4.90 16.54
N GLU A 409 15.59 5.60 16.00
CA GLU A 409 16.85 4.97 15.61
C GLU A 409 17.79 4.89 16.80
N GLY A 410 18.04 3.66 17.29
CA GLY A 410 19.05 3.39 18.29
C GLY A 410 20.33 2.81 17.66
N PHE A 411 21.48 3.09 18.29
CA PHE A 411 22.79 2.59 17.85
C PHE A 411 22.90 1.05 17.90
N LYS A 412 22.06 0.37 18.69
CA LYS A 412 22.01 -1.09 18.80
C LYS A 412 20.65 -1.67 18.41
N ASP A 413 19.56 -1.05 18.86
CA ASP A 413 18.20 -1.54 18.58
C ASP A 413 17.35 -0.38 18.06
N SER A 414 16.75 -0.52 16.88
CA SER A 414 15.77 0.44 16.37
C SER A 414 14.38 -0.03 16.83
N THR A 415 13.54 0.91 17.26
CA THR A 415 12.18 0.61 17.73
C THR A 415 11.17 1.40 16.90
N VAL A 416 10.07 0.76 16.51
CA VAL A 416 8.90 1.43 15.97
C VAL A 416 7.92 1.69 17.09
N HIS A 417 7.43 2.92 17.21
CA HIS A 417 6.36 3.32 18.12
C HIS A 417 5.10 3.59 17.32
N ILE A 418 4.03 2.87 17.65
CA ILE A 418 2.68 3.09 17.13
C ILE A 418 1.84 3.65 18.27
N GLU A 419 1.40 4.89 18.13
CA GLU A 419 0.82 5.63 19.26
C GLU A 419 -0.48 6.30 18.88
N ARG A 420 -1.47 6.22 19.76
CA ARG A 420 -2.65 7.08 19.69
C ARG A 420 -2.43 8.32 20.54
N THR A 421 -2.50 9.47 19.88
CA THR A 421 -2.27 10.78 20.50
C THR A 421 -3.34 11.79 20.11
N THR A 422 -3.49 12.82 20.93
CA THR A 422 -4.34 13.98 20.63
C THR A 422 -3.53 15.02 19.87
N LEU A 423 -3.93 15.30 18.63
CA LEU A 423 -3.39 16.38 17.80
C LEU A 423 -4.22 17.65 18.06
N THR A 424 -3.63 18.59 18.79
CA THR A 424 -4.23 19.92 19.02
C THR A 424 -3.99 20.80 17.80
N MET A 425 -5.05 21.48 17.34
CA MET A 425 -4.96 22.40 16.21
C MET A 425 -4.24 23.70 16.61
N GLY A 426 -3.45 24.25 15.70
CA GLY A 426 -2.88 25.59 15.83
C GLY A 426 -3.98 26.65 15.77
N SER A 427 -3.76 27.79 16.44
CA SER A 427 -4.63 28.95 16.26
C SER A 427 -4.55 29.41 14.81
N GLY A 428 -5.65 29.32 14.06
CA GLY A 428 -5.73 29.93 12.73
C GLY A 428 -5.50 31.44 12.83
N GLY A 429 -4.60 31.95 11.99
CA GLY A 429 -4.24 33.36 11.91
C GLY A 429 -5.30 34.25 11.29
#